data_AF-A0AAV2R4A3-F1
#
_entry.id   AF-A0AAV2R4A3-F1
#
_cell.length_a   1.000
_cell.length_b   1.000
_cell.length_c   1.000
_cell.angle_alpha   90.00
_cell.angle_beta   90.00
_cell.angle_gamma   90.00
#
_symmetry.space_group_name_H-M   'P 1'
#
loop_
_entity.id
_entity.type
_entity.pdbx_description
1 polymer ?
#
loop_
_entity_poly.entity_id
_entity_poly.type
_entity_poly.pdbx_seq_one_letter_code
_entity_poly.pdbx_strand_id
1 'polypeptide(L)'
;MGSRNLHGDKASRSTQQVILSTGNLPELSYKPGDHVAIIPANQSTIVDAVLSRLSDCPNPDLPMQVMVQREVNTIAGKMCTWEPHERLPAAPVREMLTRYLDITTPPTPDFLHLLAEYAKDNDQKTHLDLLA
;
A
#
# COMPACT_ATOMS: atom_id res chain seq x y z
N MET A 1 -6.22 8.53 25.00
CA MET A 1 -6.91 8.84 23.73
C MET A 1 -8.39 8.56 23.90
N GLY A 2 -9.26 9.33 23.24
CA GLY A 2 -10.71 9.16 23.34
C GLY A 2 -11.35 9.24 21.96
N SER A 3 -12.42 8.48 21.76
CA SER A 3 -13.29 8.62 20.59
C SER A 3 -14.75 8.62 21.05
N ARG A 4 -15.60 9.35 20.34
CA ARG A 4 -17.02 9.46 20.65
C ARG A 4 -17.84 9.56 19.37
N ASN A 5 -18.91 8.75 19.28
CA ASN A 5 -19.91 8.89 18.23
C ASN A 5 -20.73 10.16 18.48
N LEU A 6 -20.87 10.98 17.44
CA LEU A 6 -21.63 12.22 17.47
C LEU A 6 -23.10 12.03 17.05
N HIS A 7 -23.48 10.83 16.63
CA HIS A 7 -24.85 10.48 16.24
C HIS A 7 -25.55 9.65 17.32
N GLY A 8 -26.89 9.63 17.28
CA GLY A 8 -27.71 8.77 18.13
C GLY A 8 -27.86 7.34 17.59
N ASP A 9 -28.34 6.43 18.43
CA ASP A 9 -28.33 4.96 18.21
C ASP A 9 -29.10 4.48 16.97
N LYS A 10 -30.02 5.29 16.44
CA LYS A 10 -30.84 4.96 15.26
C LYS A 10 -30.25 5.49 13.94
N ALA A 11 -29.08 6.11 13.96
CA ALA A 11 -28.47 6.67 12.76
C ALA A 11 -27.92 5.58 11.83
N SER A 12 -28.13 5.74 10.52
CA SER A 12 -27.59 4.83 9.49
C SER A 12 -26.12 5.09 9.13
N ARG A 13 -25.54 6.17 9.65
CA ARG A 13 -24.13 6.57 9.48
C ARG A 13 -23.58 6.96 10.84
N SER A 14 -22.25 6.98 10.97
CA SER A 14 -21.55 7.38 12.18
C SER A 14 -20.52 8.46 11.86
N THR A 15 -20.41 9.45 12.73
CA THR A 15 -19.33 10.45 12.73
C THR A 15 -18.62 10.37 14.07
N GLN A 16 -17.32 10.15 14.05
CA GLN A 16 -16.52 9.98 15.27
C GLN A 16 -15.71 11.24 15.54
N GLN A 17 -15.89 11.83 16.73
CA GLN A 17 -14.90 12.75 17.27
C GLN A 17 -13.72 11.94 17.78
N VAL A 18 -12.50 12.32 17.38
CA VAL A 18 -11.26 11.65 17.80
C VAL A 18 -10.37 12.68 18.50
N ILE A 19 -9.85 12.32 19.66
CA ILE A 19 -8.91 13.14 20.43
C ILE A 19 -7.55 12.45 20.45
N LEU A 20 -6.61 13.04 19.73
CA LEU A 20 -5.22 12.58 19.63
C LEU A 20 -4.34 13.35 20.63
N SER A 21 -3.41 12.65 21.27
CA SER A 21 -2.35 13.31 22.03
C SER A 21 -1.20 13.62 21.08
N THR A 22 -0.74 14.87 21.08
CA THR A 22 0.42 15.29 20.28
C THR A 22 1.75 14.92 20.95
N GLY A 23 1.73 14.34 22.16
CA GLY A 23 2.95 14.02 22.91
C GLY A 23 3.80 15.24 23.28
N ASN A 24 3.25 16.46 23.18
CA ASN A 24 3.99 17.73 23.29
C ASN A 24 5.10 17.89 22.24
N LEU A 25 4.97 17.23 21.08
CA LEU A 25 5.88 17.40 19.96
C LEU A 25 5.70 18.80 19.33
N PRO A 26 6.75 19.64 19.27
CA PRO A 26 6.67 20.98 18.68
C PRO A 26 6.20 20.97 17.21
N GLU A 27 6.52 19.91 16.46
CA GLU A 27 6.16 19.72 15.06
C GLU A 27 4.64 19.56 14.85
N LEU A 28 3.90 19.24 15.91
CA LEU A 28 2.44 19.08 15.90
C LEU A 28 1.71 20.29 16.51
N SER A 29 2.40 21.42 16.68
CA SER A 29 1.75 22.69 17.05
C SER A 29 0.86 23.15 15.90
N TYR A 30 -0.38 23.52 16.21
CA TYR A 30 -1.40 23.87 15.22
C TYR A 30 -2.26 25.06 15.68
N LYS A 31 -2.91 25.71 14.71
CA LYS A 31 -3.93 26.73 14.93
C LYS A 31 -5.29 26.22 14.43
N PRO A 32 -6.40 26.80 14.93
CA PRO A 32 -7.72 26.47 14.39
C PRO A 32 -7.78 26.74 12.88
N GLY A 33 -8.20 25.72 12.12
CA GLY A 33 -8.24 25.75 10.66
C GLY A 33 -7.16 24.91 9.98
N ASP A 34 -6.09 24.55 10.70
CA ASP A 34 -5.03 23.70 10.16
C ASP A 34 -5.52 22.24 9.95
N HIS A 35 -4.94 21.57 8.95
CA HIS A 35 -5.18 20.16 8.67
C HIS A 35 -4.06 19.29 9.22
N VAL A 36 -4.39 18.04 9.56
CA VAL A 36 -3.42 17.01 9.95
C VAL A 36 -3.49 15.85 8.97
N ALA A 37 -2.34 15.46 8.43
CA ALA A 37 -2.24 14.24 7.63
C ALA A 37 -2.15 13.03 8.57
N ILE A 38 -3.03 12.05 8.36
CA ILE A 38 -3.02 10.77 9.07
C ILE A 38 -2.59 9.70 8.08
N ILE A 39 -1.61 8.89 8.44
CA ILE A 39 -1.17 7.74 7.65
C ILE A 39 -1.86 6.49 8.22
N PRO A 40 -2.93 6.00 7.58
CA PRO A 40 -3.64 4.82 8.06
C PRO A 40 -2.88 3.53 7.77
N ALA A 41 -3.39 2.43 8.31
CA ALA A 41 -2.96 1.08 7.95
C ALA A 41 -4.14 0.32 7.32
N ASN A 42 -3.84 -0.53 6.34
CA ASN A 42 -4.81 -1.46 5.79
C ASN A 42 -5.29 -2.45 6.86
N GLN A 43 -6.53 -2.94 6.70
CA GLN A 43 -7.07 -3.96 7.60
C GLN A 43 -6.30 -5.27 7.43
N SER A 44 -5.93 -5.89 8.55
CA SER A 44 -5.14 -7.14 8.53
C SER A 44 -5.81 -8.25 7.72
N THR A 45 -7.14 -8.34 7.76
CA THR A 45 -7.91 -9.33 6.98
C THR A 45 -7.70 -9.18 5.47
N ILE A 46 -7.61 -7.95 4.96
CA ILE A 46 -7.35 -7.68 3.54
C ILE A 46 -5.89 -7.99 3.21
N VAL A 47 -4.96 -7.59 4.08
CA VAL A 47 -3.53 -7.88 3.93
C VAL A 47 -3.29 -9.39 3.88
N ASP A 48 -3.87 -10.14 4.82
CA ASP A 48 -3.80 -11.60 4.89
C ASP A 48 -4.40 -12.27 3.65
N ALA A 49 -5.55 -11.75 3.17
CA ALA A 49 -6.17 -12.25 1.95
C ALA A 49 -5.26 -12.05 0.72
N VAL A 50 -4.63 -10.88 0.57
CA VAL A 50 -3.66 -10.63 -0.51
C VAL A 50 -2.46 -11.56 -0.38
N LEU A 51 -1.85 -11.65 0.80
CA LEU A 51 -0.70 -12.53 1.06
C LEU A 51 -1.01 -14.00 0.72
N SER A 52 -2.21 -14.48 1.05
CA SER A 52 -2.63 -15.85 0.75
C SER A 52 -2.72 -16.17 -0.75
N ARG A 53 -2.80 -15.14 -1.62
CA ARG A 53 -2.88 -15.28 -3.07
C ARG A 53 -1.54 -15.05 -3.77
N LEU A 54 -0.52 -14.54 -3.08
CA LEU A 54 0.81 -14.36 -3.67
C LEU A 54 1.50 -15.72 -3.83
N SER A 55 1.88 -16.05 -5.07
CA SER A 55 2.76 -17.18 -5.36
C SER A 55 4.21 -16.84 -5.02
N ASP A 56 4.95 -17.79 -4.47
CA ASP A 56 6.39 -17.68 -4.21
C ASP A 56 6.80 -16.48 -3.34
N CYS A 57 5.89 -16.02 -2.47
CA CYS A 57 6.20 -14.95 -1.53
C CYS A 57 7.25 -15.46 -0.50
N PRO A 58 8.37 -14.75 -0.30
CA PRO A 58 9.27 -15.03 0.82
C PRO A 58 8.50 -14.88 2.14
N ASN A 59 9.05 -15.39 3.25
CA ASN A 59 8.38 -15.29 4.54
C ASN A 59 7.93 -13.84 4.80
N PRO A 60 6.61 -13.57 4.84
CA PRO A 60 6.08 -12.20 4.78
C PRO A 60 6.34 -11.41 6.06
N ASP A 61 6.81 -12.09 7.11
CA ASP A 61 7.14 -11.54 8.42
C ASP A 61 8.64 -11.28 8.60
N LEU A 62 9.48 -11.72 7.65
CA LEU A 62 10.91 -11.42 7.66
C LEU A 62 11.22 -10.14 6.86
N PRO A 63 12.13 -9.28 7.34
CA PRO A 63 12.54 -8.09 6.60
C PRO A 63 13.14 -8.44 5.24
N MET A 64 12.74 -7.69 4.21
CA MET A 64 13.36 -7.74 2.89
C MET A 64 13.52 -6.33 2.30
N GLN A 65 14.43 -6.19 1.34
CA GLN A 65 14.63 -4.95 0.60
C GLN A 65 14.29 -5.19 -0.87
N VAL A 66 13.37 -4.39 -1.41
CA VAL A 66 13.10 -4.38 -2.86
C VAL A 66 14.27 -3.69 -3.55
N MET A 67 14.85 -4.36 -4.53
CA MET A 67 15.97 -3.87 -5.34
C MET A 67 15.49 -3.63 -6.78
N VAL A 68 15.97 -2.57 -7.41
CA VAL A 68 15.72 -2.23 -8.80
C VAL A 68 17.03 -2.37 -9.57
N GLN A 69 16.97 -3.00 -10.75
CA GLN A 69 18.12 -3.07 -11.65
C GLN A 69 18.16 -1.80 -12.50
N ARG A 70 19.24 -1.02 -12.37
CA ARG A 70 19.50 0.14 -13.21
C ARG A 70 20.57 -0.21 -14.25
N GLU A 71 20.27 0.05 -15.51
CA GLU A 71 21.26 -0.03 -16.59
C GLU A 71 21.84 1.37 -16.83
N VAL A 72 23.16 1.50 -16.73
CA VAL A 72 23.91 2.73 -16.97
C VAL A 72 24.80 2.52 -18.19
N ASN A 73 24.61 3.35 -19.23
CA ASN A 73 25.51 3.38 -20.37
C ASN A 73 26.78 4.13 -19.98
N THR A 74 27.90 3.42 -19.95
CA THR A 74 29.23 4.00 -19.70
C THR A 74 30.06 3.98 -20.99
N ILE A 75 31.18 4.70 -21.00
CA ILE A 75 32.14 4.70 -22.12
C ILE A 75 32.71 3.28 -22.36
N ALA A 76 32.73 2.43 -21.32
CA ALA A 76 33.16 1.04 -21.40
C ALA A 76 32.03 0.05 -21.75
N GLY A 77 30.82 0.54 -22.04
CA GLY A 77 29.64 -0.27 -22.37
C GLY A 77 28.51 -0.16 -21.34
N LYS A 78 27.52 -1.04 -21.48
CA LYS A 78 26.35 -1.14 -20.60
C LYS A 78 26.74 -1.81 -19.29
N MET A 79 26.52 -1.12 -18.17
CA MET A 79 26.73 -1.65 -16.82
C MET A 79 25.39 -1.78 -16.10
N CYS A 80 25.12 -2.93 -15.50
CA CYS A 80 23.94 -3.14 -14.67
C CYS A 80 24.31 -3.08 -13.19
N THR A 81 23.59 -2.26 -12.41
CA THR A 81 23.72 -2.16 -10.96
C THR A 81 22.38 -2.42 -10.28
N TRP A 82 22.40 -3.03 -9.10
CA TRP A 82 21.22 -3.18 -8.26
C TRP A 82 21.24 -2.13 -7.16
N GLU A 83 20.15 -1.37 -7.05
CA GLU A 83 19.98 -0.34 -6.03
C GLU A 83 18.65 -0.53 -5.27
N PRO A 84 18.56 -0.11 -4.00
CA PRO A 84 17.30 -0.16 -3.26
C PRO A 84 16.21 0.67 -3.95
N HIS A 85 14.98 0.17 -3.94
CA HIS A 85 13.83 0.90 -4.47
C HIS A 85 13.60 2.20 -3.68
N GLU A 86 13.59 3.34 -4.36
CA GLU A 86 13.66 4.68 -3.77
C GLU A 86 12.54 4.98 -2.74
N ARG A 87 11.35 4.39 -2.92
CA ARG A 87 10.17 4.66 -2.07
C ARG A 87 9.87 3.57 -1.04
N LEU A 88 10.49 2.39 -1.15
CA LEU A 88 10.13 1.23 -0.31
C LEU A 88 11.29 0.93 0.66
N PRO A 89 11.05 1.00 1.99
CA PRO A 89 12.08 0.72 2.96
C PRO A 89 12.38 -0.79 3.04
N ALA A 90 13.48 -1.14 3.72
CA ALA A 90 13.71 -2.53 4.14
C ALA A 90 12.66 -2.89 5.22
N ALA A 91 11.69 -3.73 4.86
CA ALA A 91 10.60 -4.11 5.73
C ALA A 91 10.03 -5.49 5.34
N PRO A 92 9.29 -6.17 6.24
CA PRO A 92 8.54 -7.36 5.86
C PRO A 92 7.46 -7.04 4.82
N VAL A 93 7.15 -8.00 3.94
CA VAL A 93 6.08 -7.85 2.92
C VAL A 93 4.76 -7.45 3.56
N ARG A 94 4.43 -8.06 4.71
CA ARG A 94 3.23 -7.72 5.48
C ARG A 94 3.18 -6.24 5.85
N GLU A 95 4.31 -5.68 6.29
CA GLU A 95 4.38 -4.27 6.69
C GLU A 95 4.23 -3.36 5.46
N MET A 96 4.84 -3.72 4.32
CA MET A 96 4.67 -2.99 3.05
C MET A 96 3.20 -2.93 2.63
N LEU A 97 2.50 -4.08 2.62
CA LEU A 97 1.07 -4.15 2.32
C LEU A 97 0.20 -3.46 3.37
N THR A 98 0.66 -3.38 4.61
CA THR A 98 -0.11 -2.75 5.70
C THR A 98 -0.02 -1.22 5.66
N ARG A 99 1.16 -0.65 5.36
CA ARG A 99 1.40 0.80 5.57
C ARG A 99 1.87 1.59 4.35
N TYR A 100 2.41 0.92 3.33
CA TYR A 100 3.12 1.60 2.24
C TYR A 100 2.43 1.44 0.88
N LEU A 101 1.60 0.41 0.72
CA LEU A 101 0.93 0.09 -0.54
C LEU A 101 -0.58 0.26 -0.39
N ASP A 102 -1.19 0.90 -1.40
CA ASP A 102 -2.63 0.92 -1.54
C ASP A 102 -3.09 -0.38 -2.22
N ILE A 103 -3.87 -1.17 -1.49
CA ILE A 103 -4.43 -2.45 -1.94
C ILE A 103 -5.97 -2.39 -2.02
N THR A 104 -6.53 -1.18 -1.99
CA THR A 104 -7.98 -0.94 -1.92
C THR A 104 -8.50 -0.12 -3.09
N THR A 105 -7.66 0.69 -3.72
CA THR A 105 -8.01 1.38 -4.98
C THR A 105 -8.20 0.35 -6.10
N PRO A 106 -9.31 0.42 -6.86
CA PRO A 106 -9.53 -0.43 -8.02
C PRO A 106 -8.36 -0.35 -9.02
N PRO A 107 -7.94 -1.48 -9.63
CA PRO A 107 -6.81 -1.51 -10.55
C PRO A 107 -7.08 -0.64 -11.79
N THR A 108 -6.02 -0.04 -12.33
CA THR A 108 -6.08 0.71 -13.60
C THR A 108 -6.13 -0.24 -14.80
N PRO A 109 -6.61 0.22 -15.97
CA PRO A 109 -6.51 -0.50 -17.23
C PRO A 109 -5.15 -1.13 -17.51
N ASP A 110 -4.07 -0.35 -17.41
CA ASP A 110 -2.70 -0.85 -17.64
C ASP A 110 -2.34 -1.97 -16.66
N PHE A 111 -2.79 -1.88 -15.41
CA PHE A 111 -2.54 -2.92 -14.43
C PHE A 111 -3.36 -4.18 -14.72
N LEU A 112 -4.59 -4.04 -15.22
CA LEU A 112 -5.41 -5.17 -15.66
C LEU A 112 -4.79 -5.89 -16.87
N HIS A 113 -4.29 -5.15 -17.86
CA HIS A 113 -3.53 -5.73 -18.97
C HIS A 113 -2.30 -6.49 -18.48
N LEU A 114 -1.53 -5.92 -17.54
CA LEU A 114 -0.40 -6.63 -16.94
C LEU A 114 -0.87 -7.94 -16.27
N LEU A 115 -1.95 -7.91 -15.49
CA LEU A 115 -2.49 -9.11 -14.84
C LEU A 115 -2.96 -10.17 -15.85
N ALA A 116 -3.51 -9.76 -17.00
CA ALA A 116 -3.93 -10.65 -18.08
C ALA A 116 -2.76 -11.47 -18.66
N GLU A 117 -1.54 -10.92 -18.68
CA GLU A 117 -0.34 -11.64 -19.10
C GLU A 117 0.02 -12.80 -18.16
N TYR A 118 -0.36 -12.72 -16.88
CA TYR A 118 -0.12 -13.76 -15.87
C TYR A 118 -1.32 -14.70 -15.67
N ALA A 119 -2.46 -14.44 -16.32
CA ALA A 119 -3.63 -15.31 -16.25
C ALA A 119 -3.39 -16.62 -17.01
N LYS A 120 -3.54 -17.76 -16.32
CA LYS A 120 -3.38 -19.11 -16.90
C LYS A 120 -4.64 -19.62 -17.61
N ASP A 121 -5.79 -19.05 -17.27
CA ASP A 121 -7.09 -19.37 -17.84
C ASP A 121 -7.43 -18.36 -18.95
N ASN A 122 -7.77 -18.86 -20.14
CA ASN A 122 -8.01 -18.02 -21.32
C ASN A 122 -9.28 -17.18 -21.22
N ASP A 123 -10.31 -17.67 -20.51
CA ASP A 123 -11.55 -16.94 -20.31
C ASP A 123 -11.30 -15.79 -19.33
N GLN A 124 -10.56 -16.04 -18.24
CA GLN A 124 -10.14 -15.00 -17.30
C GLN A 124 -9.25 -13.95 -17.96
N LYS A 125 -8.31 -14.38 -18.81
CA LYS A 125 -7.44 -13.46 -19.57
C LYS A 125 -8.28 -12.54 -20.46
N THR A 126 -9.17 -13.12 -21.25
CA THR A 126 -10.05 -12.36 -22.16
C THR A 126 -10.96 -11.40 -21.38
N HIS A 127 -11.43 -11.82 -20.21
CA HIS A 127 -12.22 -10.96 -19.33
C HIS A 127 -11.40 -9.78 -18.78
N LEU A 128 -10.16 -10.01 -18.36
CA LEU A 128 -9.27 -8.94 -17.89
C LEU A 128 -8.95 -7.94 -19.01
N ASP A 129 -8.67 -8.42 -20.21
CA ASP A 129 -8.42 -7.57 -21.39
C ASP A 129 -9.65 -6.75 -21.82
N LEU A 130 -10.86 -7.21 -21.51
CA LEU A 130 -12.10 -6.45 -21.76
C LEU A 130 -12.34 -5.35 -20.72
N LEU A 131 -11.92 -5.58 -19.48
CA LEU A 131 -12.09 -4.64 -18.37
C LEU A 131 -11.02 -3.55 -18.34
N ALA A 132 -9.88 -3.81 -18.98
CA ALA A 132 -8.83 -2.84 -19.21
C ALA A 132 -9.29 -1.78 -20.22
#